data_AF-A0A432CQR5-F1
#
_entry.id   AF-A0A432CQR5-F1
#
_cell.length_a   1.000
_cell.length_b   1.000
_cell.length_c   1.000
_cell.angle_alpha   90.00
_cell.angle_beta   90.00
_cell.angle_gamma   90.00
#
_symmetry.space_group_name_H-M   'P 1'
#
loop_
_entity.id
_entity.type
_entity.pdbx_description
1 polymer ?
#
loop_
_entity_poly.entity_id
_entity_poly.type
_entity_poly.pdbx_seq_one_letter_code
_entity_poly.pdbx_strand_id
1 'polypeptide(L)' 'MFTPVKAVKGESQEIRNRDKVSNDLYSTAVSRIRQPIESLFNWLIEKTNIQRACKVRSTKRLLGQLFGKIAAAFINLIF' A
#
# COMPACT_ATOMS: atom_id res chain seq x y z
N MET A 1 -16.01 1.41 0.15
CA MET A 1 -14.76 1.96 0.75
C MET A 1 -14.26 0.92 1.76
N PHE A 2 -13.22 0.13 1.43
CA PHE A 2 -12.67 -0.92 2.31
C PHE A 2 -11.72 -0.29 3.34
N THR A 3 -12.31 0.32 4.36
CA THR A 3 -11.56 0.84 5.52
C THR A 3 -11.85 -0.04 6.72
N PRO A 4 -10.85 -0.27 7.60
CA PRO A 4 -11.11 -0.90 8.88
C PRO A 4 -12.20 -0.09 9.59
N VAL A 5 -13.15 -0.79 10.21
CA VAL A 5 -14.28 -0.13 10.87
C VAL A 5 -13.74 0.58 12.10
N LYS A 6 -13.95 1.89 12.14
CA LYS A 6 -13.57 2.71 13.29
C LYS A 6 -14.58 2.49 14.41
N ALA A 7 -14.09 2.33 15.64
CA ALA A 7 -14.96 2.27 16.80
C ALA A 7 -15.77 3.58 16.92
N VAL A 8 -17.09 3.45 17.06
CA VAL A 8 -17.99 4.59 17.25
C VAL A 8 -17.91 5.05 18.70
N LYS A 9 -17.72 6.36 18.92
CA LYS A 9 -17.58 6.96 20.26
C LYS A 9 -18.97 7.10 20.88
N GLY A 10 -19.26 6.33 21.93
CA GLY A 10 -20.53 6.41 22.69
C GLY A 10 -21.36 5.12 22.74
N GLU A 11 -20.90 4.01 22.14
CA GLU A 11 -21.66 2.76 22.13
C GLU A 11 -21.56 1.96 23.44
N SER A 12 -22.67 1.30 23.82
CA SER A 12 -22.72 0.42 24.99
C SER A 12 -21.68 -0.70 24.87
N GLN A 13 -20.90 -0.90 25.95
CA GLN A 13 -19.79 -1.86 26.01
C GLN A 13 -20.20 -3.28 25.61
N GLU A 14 -21.42 -3.69 25.94
CA GLU A 14 -21.99 -5.00 25.63
C GLU A 14 -22.14 -5.26 24.12
N ILE A 15 -22.62 -4.25 23.38
CA ILE A 15 -22.83 -4.32 21.92
C ILE A 15 -21.47 -4.31 21.21
N ARG A 16 -20.57 -3.45 21.69
CA ARG A 16 -19.20 -3.37 21.19
C ARG A 16 -18.43 -4.68 21.41
N ASN A 17 -18.63 -5.39 22.52
CA ASN A 17 -17.95 -6.66 22.79
C ASN A 17 -18.48 -7.79 21.90
N ARG A 18 -19.78 -7.81 21.59
CA ARG A 18 -20.38 -8.75 20.62
C ARG A 18 -19.86 -8.52 19.21
N ASP A 19 -19.81 -7.27 18.76
CA ASP A 19 -19.39 -6.96 17.38
C ASP A 19 -17.87 -6.97 17.22
N LYS A 20 -17.11 -6.89 18.32
CA LYS A 20 -15.63 -6.84 18.33
C LYS A 20 -15.00 -7.96 17.51
N VAL A 21 -15.47 -9.19 17.65
CA VAL A 21 -14.86 -10.35 16.99
C VAL A 21 -15.08 -10.27 15.48
N SER A 22 -16.31 -10.02 15.04
CA SER A 22 -16.65 -9.85 13.63
C SER A 22 -15.90 -8.69 13.00
N ASN A 23 -15.81 -7.58 13.73
CA ASN A 23 -15.16 -6.39 13.25
C ASN A 23 -13.62 -6.50 13.19
N ASP A 24 -13.02 -7.19 14.16
CA ASP A 24 -11.58 -7.47 14.19
C ASP A 24 -11.18 -8.44 13.07
N LEU A 25 -12.01 -9.46 12.80
CA LEU A 25 -11.84 -10.37 11.67
C LEU A 25 -11.91 -9.61 10.33
N TYR A 26 -12.90 -8.73 10.17
CA TYR A 26 -13.02 -7.89 8.97
C TYR A 26 -11.82 -6.94 8.82
N SER A 27 -11.40 -6.29 9.91
CA SER A 27 -10.26 -5.37 9.89
C SER A 27 -8.93 -6.09 9.63
N THR A 28 -8.78 -7.31 10.11
CA THR A 28 -7.62 -8.18 9.83
C THR A 28 -7.61 -8.62 8.38
N ALA A 29 -8.76 -9.00 7.82
CA ALA A 29 -8.88 -9.36 6.41
C ALA A 29 -8.51 -8.18 5.50
N VAL A 30 -9.05 -6.99 5.79
CA VAL A 30 -8.73 -5.75 5.06
C VAL A 30 -7.24 -5.40 5.18
N SER A 31 -6.65 -5.56 6.36
CA SER A 31 -5.21 -5.27 6.59
C SER A 31 -4.31 -6.27 5.86
N ARG A 32 -4.66 -7.56 5.85
CA ARG A 32 -3.92 -8.61 5.12
C ARG A 32 -3.88 -8.37 3.62
N ILE A 33 -4.91 -7.75 3.05
CA ILE A 33 -4.94 -7.39 1.62
C ILE A 33 -4.08 -6.14 1.36
N ARG A 34 -4.03 -5.20 2.31
CA ARG A 34 -3.30 -3.94 2.15
C ARG A 34 -1.78 -4.11 2.31
N GLN A 35 -1.34 -4.91 3.27
CA GLN A 35 0.07 -5.19 3.54
C GLN A 35 0.90 -5.61 2.31
N PRO A 36 0.47 -6.57 1.46
CA PRO A 36 1.23 -6.95 0.27
C PRO A 36 1.28 -5.82 -0.77
N ILE A 37 0.23 -5.01 -0.87
CA ILE A 37 0.19 -3.85 -1.77
C ILE A 37 1.20 -2.81 -1.30
N GLU A 38 1.21 -2.47 -0.01
CA GLU A 38 2.19 -1.54 0.58
C GLU A 38 3.63 -2.05 0.45
N SER A 39 3.86 -3.35 0.68
CA SER A 39 5.16 -3.98 0.50
C SER A 39 5.66 -3.91 -0.95
N LEU A 40 4.77 -4.19 -1.92
CA LEU A 40 5.09 -4.08 -3.34
C LEU A 40 5.41 -2.63 -3.75
N PHE A 41 4.63 -1.66 -3.29
CA PHE A 41 4.92 -0.25 -3.57
C PHE A 41 6.22 0.22 -2.91
N ASN A 42 6.51 -0.21 -1.68
CA ASN A 42 7.77 0.12 -1.01
C ASN A 42 8.98 -0.45 -1.76
N TRP A 43 8.92 -1.72 -2.16
CA TRP A 43 9.95 -2.37 -2.97
C TRP A 43 10.15 -1.65 -4.33
N LEU A 44 9.04 -1.29 -5.00
CA LEU A 44 9.10 -0.57 -6.27
C LEU A 44 9.74 0.81 -6.11
N ILE A 45 9.38 1.56 -5.07
CA ILE A 45 9.95 2.89 -4.78
C ILE A 45 11.44 2.79 -4.49
N GLU A 46 11.89 1.78 -3.74
CA GLU A 46 13.31 1.54 -3.48
C GLU A 46 14.09 1.25 -4.77
N LYS A 47 13.60 0.33 -5.62
CA LYS A 47 14.28 -0.03 -6.88
C LYS A 47 14.26 1.10 -7.90
N THR A 48 13.15 1.82 -8.02
CA THR A 48 13.01 2.92 -8.99
C THR A 48 13.58 4.23 -8.49
N ASN A 49 13.79 4.40 -7.18
CA ASN A 49 14.24 5.65 -6.55
C ASN A 49 13.40 6.86 -7.05
N ILE A 50 12.08 6.68 -7.15
CA ILE A 50 11.18 7.61 -7.84
C ILE A 50 11.17 9.01 -7.20
N GLN A 51 11.46 9.11 -5.89
CA GLN A 51 11.57 10.38 -5.19
C GLN A 51 12.72 11.26 -5.70
N ARG A 52 13.81 10.65 -6.18
CA ARG A 52 14.93 11.37 -6.80
C ARG A 52 14.55 11.97 -8.16
N ALA A 53 13.48 11.45 -8.75
CA ALA A 53 12.95 11.84 -10.03
C ALA A 53 12.13 13.15 -9.97
N CYS A 54 11.74 13.61 -8.78
CA CYS A 54 11.16 14.94 -8.54
C CYS A 54 12.12 16.10 -8.88
N LYS A 55 13.44 15.83 -8.99
CA LYS A 55 14.47 16.78 -9.41
C LYS A 55 14.81 16.68 -10.90
N VAL A 56 13.83 16.33 -11.74
CA VAL A 56 14.04 16.22 -13.20
C VAL A 56 13.30 17.35 -13.93
N ARG A 57 14.05 18.13 -14.71
CA ARG A 57 13.59 19.33 -15.44
C ARG A 57 12.56 19.04 -16.56
N SER A 58 12.34 17.77 -16.93
CA SER A 58 11.47 17.38 -18.05
C SER A 58 10.73 16.06 -17.81
N THR A 59 9.41 16.10 -17.96
CA THR A 59 8.49 14.95 -17.80
C THR A 59 8.72 13.82 -18.81
N LYS A 60 9.15 14.11 -20.05
CA LYS A 60 9.43 13.07 -21.06
C LYS A 60 10.64 12.21 -20.67
N ARG A 61 11.72 12.85 -20.22
CA ARG A 61 12.95 12.17 -19.79
C ARG A 61 12.74 11.42 -18.47
N LEU A 62 11.91 11.97 -17.59
CA LEU A 62 11.46 11.33 -16.37
C LEU A 62 10.74 10.00 -16.64
N LEU A 63 9.75 10.00 -17.55
CA LEU A 63 8.99 8.80 -17.92
C LEU A 63 9.90 7.71 -18.48
N GLY A 64 10.79 8.04 -19.43
CA GLY A 64 11.73 7.07 -20.00
C GLY A 64 12.65 6.44 -18.95
N GLN A 65 13.17 7.24 -18.01
CA GLN A 65 14.00 6.73 -16.92
C GLN A 65 13.21 5.88 -15.91
N LEU A 66 11.94 6.23 -15.67
CA LEU A 66 11.05 5.43 -14.82
C LEU A 66 10.78 4.07 -15.45
N PHE A 67 10.37 4.02 -16.72
CA PHE A 67 10.12 2.76 -17.43
C PHE A 67 11.38 1.88 -17.50
N GLY A 68 12.56 2.46 -17.73
CA GLY A 68 13.82 1.71 -17.71
C GLY A 68 14.14 1.07 -16.35
N LYS A 69 13.91 1.80 -15.25
CA LYS A 69 14.14 1.28 -13.89
C LYS A 69 13.10 0.24 -13.48
N ILE A 70 11.84 0.41 -13.91
CA ILE A 70 10.79 -0.59 -13.73
C ILE A 70 11.14 -1.87 -14.49
N ALA A 71 11.53 -1.77 -15.76
CA ALA A 71 11.95 -2.91 -16.57
C ALA A 71 13.14 -3.66 -15.93
N ALA A 72 14.17 -2.93 -15.47
CA ALA A 72 15.30 -3.53 -14.77
C ALA A 72 14.89 -4.22 -13.45
N ALA A 73 13.96 -3.63 -12.69
CA ALA A 73 13.45 -4.23 -11.45
C ALA A 73 12.68 -5.53 -11.73
N PHE A 74 11.89 -5.59 -12.81
CA PHE A 74 11.19 -6.81 -13.21
C PHE A 74 12.14 -7.89 -13.75
N ILE A 75 13.17 -7.53 -14.52
CA ILE A 75 14.18 -8.49 -14.98
C ILE A 75 14.91 -9.11 -13.78
N ASN A 76 15.29 -8.31 -12.78
CA ASN A 76 15.94 -8.78 -11.55
C ASN A 76 15.02 -9.56 -10.61
N LEU A 77 13.70 -9.49 -10.79
CA LEU A 77 12.74 -10.31 -10.05
C LEU A 77 12.56 -11.70 -10.69
N ILE A 78 12.79 -11.80 -12.00
CA ILE A 78 12.60 -13.03 -12.78
C ILE A 78 13.89 -13.87 -12.86
N PHE A 79 15.06 -13.23 -12.93
CA PHE A 79 16.40 -13.84 -12.98
C PHE A 79 17.15 -13.61 -11.67
#